data_AF-A0A508ZTX7-F1
#
_entry.id   AF-A0A508ZTX7-F1
#
_cell.length_a   1.000
_cell.length_b   1.000
_cell.length_c   1.000
_cell.angle_alpha   90.00
_cell.angle_beta   90.00
_cell.angle_gamma   90.00
#
_symmetry.space_group_name_H-M   'P 1'
#
loop_
_entity.id
_entity.type
_entity.pdbx_description
1 polymer ?
#
loop_
_entity_poly.entity_id
_entity_poly.type
_entity_poly.pdbx_seq_one_letter_code
_entity_poly.pdbx_strand_id
1 'polypeptide(L)' 'MKIFRPLWRDGAFLVPQQFQQQARWDAHVADTVSRMALAHPWGGIARGV' A
#
# COMPACT_ATOMS: atom_id res chain seq x y z
N MET A 1 -6.81 11.63 -3.34
CA MET A 1 -6.65 10.55 -4.35
C MET A 1 -7.50 9.36 -3.92
N LYS A 2 -8.16 8.65 -4.86
CA LYS A 2 -8.90 7.42 -4.56
C LYS A 2 -7.98 6.20 -4.77
N ILE A 3 -7.97 5.26 -3.83
CA ILE A 3 -7.27 3.96 -3.93
C ILE A 3 -8.33 2.92 -4.27
N PHE A 4 -8.12 2.17 -5.35
CA PHE A 4 -9.08 1.17 -5.82
C PHE A 4 -8.52 -0.23 -5.57
N ARG A 5 -9.26 -1.09 -4.87
CA ARG A 5 -8.84 -2.50 -4.71
C ARG A 5 -9.07 -3.23 -6.05
N PRO A 6 -8.02 -3.76 -6.71
CA PRO A 6 -8.20 -4.50 -7.95
C PRO A 6 -8.93 -5.81 -7.68
N LEU A 7 -9.80 -6.17 -8.62
CA LEU A 7 -10.56 -7.40 -8.57
C LEU A 7 -9.82 -8.45 -9.41
N TRP A 8 -9.27 -9.45 -8.73
CA TRP A 8 -8.60 -10.58 -9.38
C TRP A 8 -9.66 -11.61 -9.77
N ARG A 9 -9.74 -11.93 -11.05
CA ARG A 9 -10.62 -12.97 -11.61
C ARG A 9 -9.86 -13.75 -12.67
N ASP A 10 -10.18 -15.04 -12.79
CA ASP A 10 -9.69 -15.84 -13.89
C ASP A 10 -10.10 -15.24 -15.24
N GLY A 11 -9.16 -15.13 -16.17
CA GLY A 11 -9.37 -14.50 -17.48
C GLY A 11 -9.32 -12.97 -17.49
N ALA A 12 -9.05 -12.30 -16.38
CA ALA A 12 -8.82 -10.86 -16.37
C ALA A 12 -7.45 -10.51 -16.98
N PHE A 13 -7.43 -9.53 -17.90
CA PHE A 13 -6.17 -9.00 -18.40
C PHE A 13 -5.39 -8.30 -17.28
N LEU A 14 -4.15 -8.73 -17.09
CA LEU A 14 -3.21 -8.11 -16.17
C LEU A 14 -2.73 -6.79 -16.75
N VAL A 15 -3.07 -5.68 -16.09
CA VAL A 15 -2.62 -4.35 -16.48
C VAL A 15 -1.71 -3.76 -15.42
N PRO A 16 -0.65 -3.00 -15.78
CA PRO A 16 0.27 -2.38 -14.81
C PRO A 16 -0.45 -1.57 -13.73
N GLN A 17 -1.58 -0.96 -14.08
CA GLN A 17 -2.36 -0.15 -13.16
C GLN A 17 -3.03 -0.97 -12.04
N GLN A 18 -3.34 -2.26 -12.23
CA GLN A 18 -3.84 -3.13 -11.16
C GLN A 18 -2.78 -3.32 -10.08
N PHE A 19 -1.54 -3.60 -10.47
CA PHE A 19 -0.42 -3.76 -9.55
C PHE A 19 -0.09 -2.46 -8.81
N GLN A 20 -0.12 -1.32 -9.51
CA GLN A 20 0.09 -0.02 -8.88
C GLN A 20 -0.99 0.29 -7.83
N GLN A 21 -2.24 -0.07 -8.08
CA GLN A 21 -3.33 0.15 -7.15
C GLN A 21 -3.27 -0.83 -5.96
N GLN A 22 -2.89 -2.09 -6.20
CA GLN A 22 -2.62 -3.06 -5.15
C GLN A 22 -1.51 -2.57 -4.21
N ALA A 23 -0.36 -2.14 -4.75
CA ALA A 23 0.76 -1.65 -3.96
C ALA A 23 0.39 -0.40 -3.13
N ARG A 24 -0.42 0.50 -3.69
CA ARG A 24 -0.94 1.67 -2.96
C ARG A 24 -1.89 1.28 -1.84
N TRP A 25 -2.75 0.28 -2.08
CA TRP A 25 -3.64 -0.26 -1.07
C TRP A 25 -2.85 -0.86 0.09
N ASP A 26 -1.84 -1.68 -0.20
CA ASP A 26 -1.03 -2.33 0.82
C ASP A 26 -0.26 -1.31 1.69
N ALA A 27 0.33 -0.28 1.06
CA ALA A 27 0.97 0.81 1.78
C ALA A 27 -0.02 1.60 2.66
N HIS A 28 -1.24 1.82 2.19
CA HIS A 28 -2.27 2.52 2.96
C HIS A 28 -2.74 1.71 4.17
N VAL A 29 -2.92 0.40 4.03
CA VAL A 29 -3.26 -0.49 5.15
C VAL A 29 -2.16 -0.48 6.20
N ALA A 30 -0.89 -0.60 5.78
CA ALA A 30 0.25 -0.55 6.69
C ALA A 30 0.31 0.78 7.47
N ASP A 31 0.20 1.92 6.79
CA ASP A 31 0.17 3.25 7.43
C ASP A 31 -1.01 3.39 8.40
N THR A 32 -2.19 2.90 8.02
CA THR A 32 -3.39 2.93 8.89
C THR A 32 -3.15 2.17 10.19
N VAL A 33 -2.54 0.98 10.13
CA VAL A 33 -2.20 0.20 11.32
C VAL A 33 -1.12 0.91 12.15
N SER A 34 -0.07 1.44 11.51
CA SER A 34 0.99 2.18 12.24
C SER A 34 0.44 3.40 12.98
N ARG A 35 -0.55 4.10 12.42
CA ARG A 35 -1.21 5.25 13.06
C ARG A 35 -2.04 4.89 14.30
N MET A 36 -2.45 3.64 14.45
CA MET A 36 -3.13 3.19 15.68
C MET A 36 -2.19 3.23 16.89
N ALA A 37 -0.88 3.04 16.67
CA ALA A 37 0.13 3.02 17.71
C ALA A 37 0.96 4.31 17.81
N LEU A 38 1.13 5.04 16.70
CA LEU A 38 2.01 6.21 16.60
C LEU A 38 1.27 7.40 15.98
N ALA A 39 1.31 8.56 16.66
CA ALA A 39 0.75 9.81 16.12
C ALA A 39 1.44 10.24 14.80
N HIS A 40 2.74 9.95 14.68
CA HIS A 40 3.56 10.22 13.51
C HIS A 40 4.35 8.95 13.16
N PRO A 41 3.83 8.07 12.28
CA PRO A 41 4.45 6.79 11.96
C PRO A 41 5.66 6.90 10.99
N TRP A 42 6.12 8.11 10.71
CA TRP A 42 7.19 8.40 9.77
C TRP A 42 8.47 8.84 10.51
N GLY A 43 9.63 8.50 9.95
CA GLY A 43 10.93 8.81 10.54
C GLY A 43 12.05 8.07 9.83
N GLY A 44 13.30 8.48 10.09
CA GLY A 44 14.46 7.74 9.58
C GLY A 44 14.66 6.45 10.37
N ILE A 45 14.69 5.32 9.68
CA ILE A 45 15.19 4.06 10.25
C ILE A 45 16.71 4.07 10.03
N ALA A 46 17.48 3.77 11.08
CA ALA A 46 18.92 3.94 11.10
C ALA A 46 19.64 3.30 9.89
N ARG A 47 20.57 4.06 9.33
CA ARG A 47 21.53 3.65 8.30
C ARG A 47 22.54 2.68 8.92
N GLY A 48 22.23 1.39 8.88
CA GLY A 48 23.22 0.32 9.10
C GLY A 48 24.06 0.17 7.84
N VAL A 49 25.36 0.40 7.98
CA VAL A 49 26.40 0.15 6.96
C VAL A 49 26.48 -1.32 6.56
#